data_AF-D8TUI8-F1
#
_entry.id   AF-D8TUI8-F1
#
_cell.length_a   1.000
_cell.length_b   1.000
_cell.length_c   1.000
_cell.angle_alpha   90.00
_cell.angle_beta   90.00
_cell.angle_gamma   90.00
#
_symmetry.space_group_name_H-M   'P 1'
#
loop_
_entity.id
_entity.type
_entity.pdbx_description
1 polymer ?
#
loop_
_entity_poly.entity_id
_entity_poly.type
_entity_poly.pdbx_seq_one_letter_code
_entity_poly.pdbx_strand_id
1 'polypeptide(L)'
;MCNPDQNAGDWITQYDIVEQGTSLELKDTDMIGRCKSECRTIARACELITEDIDLTDLSAMLYKGKKRAAITNWLCYDATDACSRKPPPFSAGQRVDEVHEPLDEDEVRNTRMMRDMEAMGLSGSLYNTDTLSEELEEMQDVYGDDPDFAQALK
;
A
#
# COMPACT_ATOMS: atom_id res chain seq x y z
N MET A 1 -0.31 -5.91 2.74
CA MET A 1 0.89 -5.04 2.69
C MET A 1 1.37 -4.77 1.27
N CYS A 2 1.29 -5.73 0.33
CA CYS A 2 1.72 -5.50 -1.05
C CYS A 2 0.65 -4.92 -1.97
N ASN A 3 -0.60 -4.77 -1.51
CA ASN A 3 -1.69 -4.21 -2.29
C ASN A 3 -1.83 -2.69 -2.02
N PRO A 4 -1.52 -1.81 -2.99
CA PRO A 4 -1.61 -0.36 -2.83
C PRO A 4 -3.04 0.16 -2.74
N ASP A 5 -4.05 -0.67 -3.04
CA ASP A 5 -5.48 -0.34 -2.89
C ASP A 5 -5.97 -0.58 -1.45
N GLN A 6 -5.14 -1.14 -0.57
CA GLN A 6 -5.45 -1.32 0.84
C GLN A 6 -4.57 -0.41 1.69
N ASN A 7 -5.09 0.01 2.85
CA ASN A 7 -4.37 0.88 3.79
C ASN A 7 -3.00 0.30 4.20
N ALA A 8 -2.89 -1.02 4.33
CA ALA A 8 -1.63 -1.70 4.65
C ALA A 8 -0.57 -1.61 3.52
N GLY A 9 -0.95 -1.23 2.29
CA GLY A 9 -0.04 -1.03 1.16
C GLY A 9 0.16 0.43 0.76
N ASP A 10 -0.36 1.39 1.53
CA ASP A 10 -0.13 2.83 1.31
C ASP A 10 1.35 3.18 1.19
N TRP A 11 2.22 2.48 1.90
CA TRP A 11 3.66 2.71 1.86
C TRP A 11 4.22 2.59 0.43
N ILE A 12 3.64 1.75 -0.43
CA ILE A 12 4.07 1.58 -1.83
C ILE A 12 3.85 2.87 -2.61
N THR A 13 2.75 3.56 -2.33
CA THR A 13 2.37 4.80 -3.00
C THR A 13 3.21 6.00 -2.59
N GLN A 14 4.17 5.84 -1.68
CA GLN A 14 5.14 6.88 -1.31
C GLN A 14 6.44 6.77 -2.12
N TYR A 15 6.61 5.66 -2.83
CA TYR A 15 7.80 5.40 -3.64
C TYR A 15 7.54 5.60 -5.12
N ASP A 16 8.55 6.11 -5.79
CA ASP A 16 8.59 6.37 -7.23
C ASP A 16 9.83 5.70 -7.85
N ILE A 17 9.76 5.24 -9.10
CA ILE A 17 10.91 4.61 -9.77
C ILE A 17 11.50 5.61 -10.75
N VAL A 18 12.54 6.33 -10.34
CA VAL A 18 13.15 7.38 -11.14
C VAL A 18 14.35 6.89 -11.95
N GLU A 19 14.55 7.45 -13.14
CA GLU A 19 15.79 7.25 -13.91
C GLU A 19 16.94 8.07 -13.32
N GLN A 20 18.04 7.41 -12.99
CA GLN A 20 19.32 8.06 -12.65
C GLN A 20 20.43 7.55 -13.56
N GLY A 21 20.71 8.33 -14.61
CA GLY A 21 21.78 8.03 -15.57
C GLY A 21 21.55 6.69 -16.27
N THR A 22 22.31 5.66 -15.89
CA THR A 22 22.23 4.31 -16.49
C THR A 22 21.60 3.28 -15.54
N SER A 23 20.85 3.73 -14.53
CA SER A 23 20.16 2.86 -13.57
C SER A 23 18.78 3.41 -13.19
N LEU A 24 17.93 2.52 -12.69
CA LEU A 24 16.66 2.87 -12.04
C LEU A 24 16.88 2.89 -10.54
N GLU A 25 16.34 3.91 -9.88
CA GLU A 25 16.38 4.03 -8.43
C GLU A 25 14.97 4.16 -7.86
N LEU A 26 14.74 3.48 -6.73
CA LEU A 26 13.53 3.64 -5.96
C LEU A 26 13.71 4.88 -5.06
N LYS A 27 12.94 5.93 -5.33
CA LYS A 27 13.00 7.20 -4.59
C LYS A 27 11.83 7.29 -3.61
N ASP A 28 12.15 7.61 -2.36
CA ASP A 28 11.15 7.97 -1.37
C ASP A 28 10.73 9.43 -1.59
N THR A 29 9.43 9.67 -1.71
CA THR A 29 8.87 11.00 -1.94
C THR A 29 8.28 11.62 -0.67
N ASP A 30 8.24 10.88 0.44
CA ASP A 30 7.62 11.24 1.72
C ASP A 30 6.11 11.56 1.63
N MET A 31 5.48 11.43 0.45
CA MET A 31 4.09 11.80 0.19
C MET A 31 3.34 10.66 -0.50
N ILE A 32 2.14 10.36 -0.01
CA ILE A 32 1.25 9.39 -0.66
C ILE A 32 0.76 10.00 -1.97
N GLY A 33 1.00 9.31 -3.07
CA GLY A 33 0.53 9.72 -4.39
C GLY A 33 -0.43 8.74 -5.04
N ARG A 34 -0.91 9.13 -6.22
CA ARG A 34 -1.77 8.29 -7.05
C ARG A 34 -0.99 7.09 -7.57
N CYS A 35 -1.48 5.89 -7.28
CA CYS A 35 -0.86 4.65 -7.73
C CYS A 35 -1.11 4.43 -9.24
N LYS A 36 -0.04 4.55 -10.04
CA LYS A 36 -0.04 4.26 -11.49
C LYS A 36 0.83 3.03 -11.81
N SER A 37 1.41 2.92 -13.01
CA SER A 37 2.07 1.69 -13.45
C SER A 37 3.35 1.39 -12.66
N GLU A 38 4.07 2.42 -12.24
CA GLU A 38 5.30 2.30 -11.43
C GLU A 38 4.99 1.76 -10.03
N CYS A 39 4.00 2.36 -9.37
CA CYS A 39 3.48 1.88 -8.09
C CYS A 39 3.00 0.43 -8.18
N ARG A 40 2.30 0.05 -9.27
CA ARG A 40 1.90 -1.35 -9.52
C ARG A 40 3.09 -2.27 -9.75
N THR A 41 4.18 -1.78 -10.32
CA THR A 41 5.43 -2.53 -10.48
C THR A 41 6.07 -2.83 -9.12
N ILE A 42 6.10 -1.85 -8.22
CA ILE A 42 6.58 -2.03 -6.83
C ILE A 42 5.68 -3.02 -6.08
N ALA A 43 4.35 -2.87 -6.19
CA ALA A 43 3.38 -3.78 -5.61
C ALA A 43 3.62 -5.23 -6.08
N ARG A 44 3.80 -5.43 -7.39
CA ARG A 44 4.08 -6.74 -7.95
C ARG A 44 5.41 -7.32 -7.44
N ALA A 45 6.46 -6.50 -7.33
CA ALA A 45 7.73 -6.94 -6.78
C ALA A 45 7.60 -7.35 -5.31
N CYS A 46 6.80 -6.61 -4.52
CA CYS A 46 6.49 -6.97 -3.14
C CYS A 46 5.79 -8.33 -3.07
N GLU A 47 4.74 -8.54 -3.87
CA GLU A 47 4.00 -9.82 -3.90
C GLU A 47 4.93 -11.00 -4.16
N LEU A 48 5.74 -10.92 -5.22
CA LEU A 48 6.68 -11.98 -5.61
C LEU A 48 7.65 -12.32 -4.47
N ILE A 49 8.21 -11.31 -3.81
CA ILE A 49 9.12 -11.53 -2.68
C ILE A 49 8.36 -12.14 -1.50
N THR A 50 7.16 -11.65 -1.18
CA THR A 50 6.38 -12.16 -0.05
C THR A 50 5.85 -13.57 -0.25
N GLU A 51 5.64 -14.01 -1.49
CA GLU A 51 5.28 -15.38 -1.84
C GLU A 51 6.43 -16.36 -1.56
N ASP A 52 7.68 -15.92 -1.77
CA ASP A 52 8.87 -16.75 -1.63
C ASP A 52 9.41 -16.85 -0.19
N ILE A 53 9.00 -15.95 0.72
CA ILE A 53 9.54 -15.88 2.09
C ILE A 53 8.52 -16.25 3.18
N ASP A 54 9.03 -16.78 4.29
CA ASP A 54 8.25 -16.84 5.54
C ASP A 54 8.29 -15.47 6.25
N LEU A 55 7.14 -14.79 6.30
CA LEU A 55 6.99 -13.50 6.99
C LEU A 55 7.31 -13.60 8.50
N THR A 56 7.27 -14.78 9.09
CA THR A 56 7.64 -15.02 10.49
C THR A 56 9.12 -14.77 10.72
N ASP A 57 9.98 -15.21 9.80
CA ASP A 57 11.43 -15.02 9.91
C ASP A 57 11.80 -13.55 9.76
N LEU A 58 11.19 -12.86 8.79
CA LEU A 58 11.34 -11.41 8.62
C LEU A 58 10.91 -10.67 9.90
N SER A 59 9.76 -11.03 10.46
CA SER A 59 9.25 -10.45 11.70
C SER A 59 10.20 -10.68 12.88
N ALA A 60 10.77 -11.89 13.01
CA ALA A 60 11.75 -12.20 14.04
C ALA A 60 13.06 -11.42 13.88
N MET A 61 13.52 -11.19 12.65
CA MET A 61 14.70 -10.37 12.37
C MET A 61 14.49 -8.91 12.75
N LEU A 62 13.32 -8.36 12.42
CA LEU A 62 12.91 -7.01 12.79
C LEU A 62 12.80 -6.86 14.32
N TYR A 63 12.14 -7.80 15.00
CA TYR A 63 12.00 -7.80 16.46
C TYR A 63 13.37 -7.84 17.17
N LYS A 64 14.31 -8.62 16.63
CA LYS A 64 15.70 -8.70 17.14
C LYS A 64 16.54 -7.46 16.80
N GLY A 65 15.98 -6.46 16.12
CA GLY A 65 16.67 -5.22 15.76
C GLY A 65 17.83 -5.43 14.78
N LYS A 66 17.74 -6.43 13.89
CA LYS A 66 18.77 -6.59 12.84
C LYS A 66 18.81 -5.34 11.96
N LYS A 67 20.01 -4.94 11.57
CA LYS A 67 20.23 -3.78 10.69
C LYS A 67 19.58 -4.01 9.34
N ARG A 68 19.03 -2.95 8.73
CA ARG A 68 18.43 -2.96 7.38
C ARG A 68 19.31 -3.68 6.36
N ALA A 69 20.61 -3.37 6.30
CA ALA A 69 21.54 -3.99 5.35
C ALA A 69 21.62 -5.53 5.49
N ALA A 70 21.53 -6.06 6.71
CA ALA A 70 21.54 -7.50 6.95
C ALA A 70 20.22 -8.15 6.50
N ILE A 71 19.09 -7.49 6.76
CA ILE A 71 17.77 -7.94 6.31
C ILE A 71 17.70 -7.91 4.78
N THR A 72 18.18 -6.84 4.15
CA THR A 72 18.23 -6.73 2.68
C THR A 72 19.08 -7.84 2.09
N ASN A 73 20.29 -8.09 2.63
CA ASN A 73 21.15 -9.15 2.09
C ASN A 73 20.51 -10.54 2.21
N TRP A 74 19.94 -10.85 3.38
CA TRP A 74 19.22 -12.10 3.59
C TRP A 74 18.03 -12.23 2.62
N LEU A 75 17.22 -11.18 2.48
CA LEU A 75 16.05 -11.18 1.60
C LEU A 75 16.43 -11.40 0.13
N CYS A 76 17.49 -10.73 -0.31
CA CYS A 76 17.95 -10.59 -1.69
C CYS A 76 18.70 -11.84 -2.22
N TYR A 77 19.38 -12.59 -1.33
CA TYR A 77 20.23 -13.73 -1.70
C TYR A 77 19.92 -15.04 -0.97
N ASP A 78 19.49 -14.99 0.30
CA ASP A 78 19.30 -16.21 1.10
C ASP A 78 17.84 -16.69 1.04
N ALA A 79 16.89 -15.75 1.16
CA ALA A 79 15.46 -16.02 1.17
C ALA A 79 14.85 -16.03 -0.23
N THR A 80 15.40 -15.22 -1.14
CA THR A 80 14.98 -15.18 -2.56
C THR A 80 16.20 -15.17 -3.47
N ASP A 81 15.99 -15.50 -4.74
CA ASP A 81 17.00 -15.43 -5.79
C ASP A 81 16.97 -14.08 -6.56
N ALA A 82 16.32 -13.06 -6.00
CA ALA A 82 16.05 -11.79 -6.69
C ALA A 82 17.34 -11.09 -7.15
N CYS A 83 18.42 -11.21 -6.37
CA CYS A 83 19.69 -10.55 -6.64
C CYS A 83 20.80 -11.49 -7.15
N SER A 84 20.48 -12.77 -7.35
CA SER A 84 21.42 -13.79 -7.83
C SER A 84 21.90 -13.52 -9.26
N ARG A 85 21.15 -12.72 -10.04
CA ARG A 85 21.50 -12.33 -11.41
C ARG A 85 21.75 -10.84 -11.50
N LYS A 86 22.76 -10.45 -12.29
CA LYS A 86 23.02 -9.05 -12.59
C LYS A 86 21.84 -8.46 -13.38
N PRO A 87 21.32 -7.28 -13.00
CA PRO A 87 20.27 -6.60 -13.76
C PRO A 87 20.70 -6.38 -15.21
N PRO A 88 19.78 -6.50 -16.19
CA PRO A 88 20.08 -6.16 -17.57
C PRO A 88 20.53 -4.70 -17.68
N PRO A 89 21.41 -4.36 -18.64
CA PRO A 89 21.84 -2.99 -18.83
C PRO A 89 20.64 -2.10 -19.17
N PHE A 90 20.53 -0.98 -18.48
CA PHE A 90 19.47 0.01 -18.69
C PHE A 90 19.94 1.08 -19.68
N SER A 91 19.13 1.37 -20.70
CA SER A 91 19.34 2.48 -21.63
C SER A 91 18.36 3.61 -21.32
N ALA A 92 18.92 4.75 -20.88
CA ALA A 92 18.17 5.95 -20.51
C ALA A 92 17.24 6.41 -21.64
N GLY A 93 16.05 6.92 -21.27
CA GLY A 93 15.10 7.51 -22.21
C GLY A 93 14.31 6.52 -23.08
N GLN A 94 14.43 5.21 -22.85
CA GLN A 94 13.55 4.22 -23.49
C GLN A 94 12.21 4.03 -22.75
N ARG A 95 12.12 4.46 -21.49
CA ARG A 95 10.93 4.33 -20.67
C ARG A 95 10.13 5.63 -20.66
N VAL A 96 8.82 5.48 -20.55
CA VAL A 96 7.93 6.59 -20.22
C VAL A 96 7.94 6.73 -18.70
N ASP A 97 8.60 7.77 -18.21
CA ASP A 97 8.68 8.09 -16.78
C ASP A 97 7.35 8.73 -16.34
N GLU A 98 6.66 8.10 -15.40
CA GLU A 98 5.40 8.63 -14.87
C GLU A 98 5.71 9.58 -13.72
N VAL A 99 5.26 10.83 -13.82
CA VAL A 99 5.43 11.77 -12.71
C VAL A 99 4.57 11.33 -11.53
N HIS A 100 5.22 11.19 -10.36
CA HIS A 100 4.54 11.00 -9.08
C HIS A 100 3.60 12.17 -8.79
N GLU A 101 2.31 11.87 -8.64
CA GLU A 101 1.26 12.85 -8.32
C GLU A 101 0.90 12.73 -6.84
N PRO A 102 1.43 13.60 -5.96
CA PRO A 102 1.09 13.57 -4.55
C PRO A 102 -0.39 13.94 -4.36
N LEU A 103 -1.07 13.19 -3.50
CA LEU A 103 -2.41 13.51 -3.04
C LEU A 103 -2.34 14.54 -1.91
N ASP A 104 -3.33 15.39 -1.80
CA ASP A 104 -3.46 16.26 -0.63
C ASP A 104 -3.93 15.48 0.62
N GLU A 105 -3.79 16.06 1.81
CA GLU A 105 -4.13 15.38 3.07
C GLU A 105 -5.62 14.98 3.15
N ASP A 106 -6.52 15.78 2.58
CA ASP A 106 -7.95 15.48 2.55
C ASP A 106 -8.24 14.33 1.58
N GLU A 107 -7.62 14.33 0.40
CA GLU A 107 -7.68 13.23 -0.57
C GLU A 107 -7.13 11.92 0.03
N VAL A 108 -6.02 11.96 0.76
CA VAL A 108 -5.46 10.79 1.44
C VAL A 108 -6.43 10.25 2.48
N ARG A 109 -6.99 11.13 3.34
CA ARG A 109 -7.95 10.73 4.37
C ARG A 109 -9.19 10.10 3.76
N ASN A 110 -9.75 10.72 2.73
CA ASN A 110 -10.93 10.23 2.05
C ASN A 110 -10.66 8.89 1.36
N THR A 111 -9.50 8.75 0.71
CA THR A 111 -9.11 7.49 0.05
C THR A 111 -9.00 6.35 1.06
N ARG A 112 -8.39 6.57 2.23
CA ARG A 112 -8.30 5.57 3.30
C ARG A 112 -9.66 5.17 3.84
N MET A 113 -10.54 6.16 4.07
CA MET A 113 -11.90 5.92 4.52
C MET A 113 -12.67 5.05 3.52
N MET A 114 -12.59 5.36 2.23
CA MET A 114 -13.24 4.56 1.18
C MET A 114 -12.73 3.12 1.15
N ARG A 115 -11.43 2.91 1.35
CA ARG A 115 -10.81 1.58 1.41
C ARG A 115 -11.24 0.79 2.64
N ASP A 116 -11.38 1.45 3.79
CA ASP A 116 -11.90 0.83 5.01
C ASP A 116 -13.36 0.41 4.84
N MET A 117 -14.18 1.27 4.22
CA MET A 117 -15.57 0.94 3.89
C MET A 117 -15.66 -0.26 2.93
N GLU A 118 -14.82 -0.31 1.89
CA GLU A 118 -14.75 -1.46 1.00
C GLU A 118 -14.31 -2.74 1.72
N ALA A 119 -13.33 -2.65 2.62
CA ALA A 119 -12.88 -3.78 3.43
C ALA A 119 -13.98 -4.31 4.38
N MET A 120 -14.89 -3.45 4.81
CA MET A 120 -16.08 -3.82 5.58
C MET A 120 -17.24 -4.33 4.71
N GLY A 121 -17.08 -4.37 3.38
CA GLY A 121 -18.11 -4.82 2.45
C GLY A 121 -19.14 -3.75 2.07
N LEU A 122 -18.94 -2.50 2.50
CA LEU A 122 -19.90 -1.40 2.36
C LEU A 122 -19.78 -0.65 1.02
N SER A 123 -18.91 -1.10 0.10
CA SER A 123 -18.67 -0.39 -1.18
C SER A 123 -19.87 -0.45 -2.14
N GLY A 124 -20.74 -1.45 -2.01
CA GLY A 124 -21.95 -1.61 -2.80
C GLY A 124 -23.21 -1.00 -2.16
N SER A 125 -23.23 -0.87 -0.84
CA SER A 125 -24.42 -0.50 -0.08
C SER A 125 -24.83 0.96 -0.31
N LEU A 126 -23.87 1.86 -0.60
CA LEU A 126 -24.11 3.28 -0.91
C LEU A 126 -25.08 3.51 -2.10
N TYR A 127 -25.29 2.52 -2.96
CA TYR A 127 -26.10 2.65 -4.17
C TYR A 127 -27.55 2.19 -4.02
N ASN A 128 -27.94 1.58 -2.89
CA ASN A 128 -29.31 1.12 -2.68
C ASN A 128 -29.83 1.61 -1.33
N THR A 129 -30.90 2.42 -1.37
CA THR A 129 -31.46 3.10 -0.19
C THR A 129 -31.90 2.12 0.90
N ASP A 130 -32.35 0.93 0.49
CA ASP A 130 -32.87 -0.08 1.41
C ASP A 130 -31.71 -0.80 2.16
N THR A 131 -30.59 -1.09 1.48
CA THR A 131 -29.42 -1.68 2.13
C THR A 131 -28.70 -0.69 3.03
N LEU A 132 -28.68 0.60 2.65
CA LEU A 132 -28.15 1.67 3.50
C LEU A 132 -28.93 1.80 4.81
N SER A 133 -30.26 1.70 4.77
CA SER A 133 -31.07 1.77 5.99
C SER A 133 -30.82 0.59 6.91
N GLU A 134 -30.72 -0.63 6.38
CA GLU A 134 -30.47 -1.83 7.19
C GLU A 134 -29.09 -1.80 7.87
N GLU A 135 -28.04 -1.36 7.17
CA GLU A 135 -26.70 -1.25 7.75
C GLU A 135 -26.57 -0.08 8.75
N LEU A 136 -27.27 1.04 8.51
CA LEU A 136 -27.34 2.15 9.47
C LEU A 136 -28.08 1.74 10.75
N GLU A 137 -29.11 0.89 10.63
CA GLU A 137 -29.86 0.34 11.75
C GLU A 137 -28.99 -0.64 12.56
N GLU A 138 -28.19 -1.48 11.89
CA GLU A 138 -27.23 -2.39 12.55
C GLU A 138 -26.10 -1.62 13.26
N MET A 139 -25.61 -0.52 12.68
CA MET A 139 -24.66 0.39 13.35
C MET A 139 -25.29 1.15 14.54
N GLN A 140 -26.59 1.49 14.46
CA GLN A 140 -27.32 2.09 15.56
C GLN A 140 -27.50 1.12 16.73
N ASP A 141 -27.66 -0.17 16.49
CA ASP A 141 -27.74 -1.16 17.56
C ASP A 141 -26.39 -1.38 18.29
N VAL A 142 -25.27 -1.14 17.61
CA VAL A 142 -23.91 -1.29 18.18
C VAL A 142 -23.40 -0.01 18.85
N TYR A 143 -23.74 1.16 18.30
CA TYR A 143 -23.22 2.47 18.75
C TYR A 143 -24.32 3.45 19.22
N GLY A 144 -25.57 3.02 19.33
CA GLY A 144 -26.71 3.89 19.69
C GLY A 144 -26.65 4.50 21.09
N ASP A 145 -25.88 3.90 22.00
CA ASP A 145 -25.60 4.44 23.33
C ASP A 145 -24.36 5.35 23.39
N ASP A 146 -23.64 5.52 22.26
CA ASP A 146 -22.50 6.44 22.20
C ASP A 146 -23.01 7.89 22.00
N PRO A 147 -22.71 8.80 22.96
CA PRO A 147 -23.24 10.16 22.94
C PRO A 147 -22.77 10.99 21.74
N ASP A 148 -21.63 10.65 21.13
CA ASP A 148 -21.10 11.37 19.97
C ASP A 148 -21.81 10.93 18.66
N PHE A 149 -22.23 9.66 18.56
CA PHE A 149 -22.98 9.15 17.39
C PHE A 149 -24.43 9.68 17.36
N ALA A 150 -25.08 9.75 18.53
CA ALA A 150 -26.45 10.28 18.65
C ALA A 150 -26.56 11.77 18.27
N GLN A 151 -25.46 12.52 18.31
CA GLN A 151 -25.44 13.94 17.97
C GLN A 151 -25.28 14.19 16.45
N ALA A 152 -24.74 13.23 15.70
CA ALA A 152 -24.56 13.31 14.25
C ALA A 152 -25.84 12.99 13.43
N LEU A 153 -26.85 12.40 14.08
CA LEU A 153 -28.14 12.00 13.47
C LEU A 153 -29.27 13.03 13.63
N LYS A 154 -28.98 14.22 14.19
CA LYS A 154 -29.91 15.36 14.28
C LYS A 154 -29.61 16.41 13.22
#